data_AF-A0ABD5VUZ3-F1
#
_entry.id   AF-A0ABD5VUZ3-F1
#
_cell.length_a   1.000
_cell.length_b   1.000
_cell.length_c   1.000
_cell.angle_alpha   90.00
_cell.angle_beta   90.00
_cell.angle_gamma   90.00
#
_symmetry.space_group_name_H-M   'P 1'
#
loop_
_entity.id
_entity.type
_entity.pdbx_description
1 polymer ?
#
loop_
_entity_poly.entity_id
_entity_poly.type
_entity_poly.pdbx_seq_one_letter_code
_entity_poly.pdbx_strand_id
1 'polypeptide(L)'
;MELDRKTVVQIVVSVVAVALFITGLVVVTAAYGETETIGPDDEEGQLDGTLSGDFGDDFEIADDGTASGGFSGDYVNGVDMPVDGQVTGTVEDGVFTGTFEGSISVAIEGNTTGEMNGTIDDGSFNGTYVGTARGETRTTLSADGGLALIGLIVAYIVFLPLMGYVVENYDFEE
;
A
#
# COMPACT_ATOMS: atom_id res chain seq x y z
N MET A 1 6.76 22.38 -43.27
CA MET A 1 6.94 23.31 -42.13
C MET A 1 8.34 23.08 -41.63
N GLU A 2 9.26 23.98 -41.92
CA GLU A 2 10.59 23.98 -41.32
C GLU A 2 10.43 24.52 -39.91
N LEU A 3 10.92 23.79 -38.91
CA LEU A 3 10.91 24.25 -37.53
C LEU A 3 12.05 25.26 -37.37
N ASP A 4 11.72 26.47 -36.91
CA ASP A 4 12.73 27.47 -36.60
C ASP A 4 13.64 26.98 -35.47
N ARG A 5 14.95 27.25 -35.55
CA ARG A 5 15.95 26.83 -34.56
C ARG A 5 15.58 27.31 -33.15
N LYS A 6 14.98 28.50 -33.01
CA LYS A 6 14.42 29.03 -31.75
C LYS A 6 13.32 28.12 -31.18
N THR A 7 12.38 27.67 -32.02
CA THR A 7 11.32 26.74 -31.62
C THR A 7 11.89 25.38 -31.21
N VAL A 8 12.88 24.87 -31.95
CA VAL A 8 13.56 23.60 -31.58
C VAL A 8 14.24 23.73 -30.23
N VAL A 9 14.99 24.81 -29.98
CA VAL A 9 15.68 25.04 -28.70
C VAL A 9 14.68 25.17 -27.55
N GLN A 10 13.59 25.90 -27.74
CA GLN A 10 12.55 26.04 -26.71
C GLN A 10 11.92 24.69 -26.34
N ILE A 11 11.64 23.84 -27.34
CA ILE A 11 11.15 22.48 -27.11
C ILE A 11 12.19 21.66 -26.34
N VAL A 12 13.45 21.67 -26.77
CA VAL A 12 14.54 20.92 -26.10
C VAL A 12 14.70 21.36 -24.65
N VAL A 13 14.71 22.67 -24.38
CA VAL A 13 14.83 23.22 -23.02
C VAL A 13 13.66 22.79 -22.16
N SER A 14 12.43 22.80 -22.70
CA SER A 14 11.25 22.34 -21.95
C SER A 14 11.33 20.85 -21.58
N VAL A 15 11.76 20.00 -22.53
CA VAL A 15 11.94 18.56 -22.31
C VAL A 15 13.02 18.29 -21.27
N VAL A 16 14.16 18.99 -21.34
CA VAL A 16 15.24 18.87 -20.36
C VAL A 16 14.78 19.33 -18.98
N ALA A 17 14.05 20.43 -18.89
CA ALA A 17 13.52 20.93 -17.62
C ALA A 17 12.57 19.91 -16.96
N VAL A 18 11.67 19.30 -17.75
CA VAL A 18 10.77 18.24 -17.25
C VAL A 18 11.56 17.01 -16.81
N ALA A 19 12.55 16.58 -17.58
CA ALA A 19 13.39 15.43 -17.22
C ALA A 19 14.16 15.67 -15.91
N LEU A 20 14.71 16.87 -15.71
CA LEU A 20 15.37 17.26 -14.46
C LEU A 20 14.40 17.28 -13.28
N PHE A 21 13.18 17.78 -13.48
CA PHE A 21 12.16 17.78 -12.44
C PHE A 21 11.76 16.36 -12.03
N ILE A 22 11.52 15.48 -13.01
CA ILE A 22 11.22 14.06 -12.75
C ILE A 22 12.39 13.40 -12.00
N THR A 23 13.63 13.67 -12.42
CA THR A 23 14.83 13.16 -11.72
C THR A 23 14.87 13.66 -10.27
N GLY A 24 14.55 14.93 -10.05
CA GLY A 24 14.43 15.50 -8.71
C GLY A 24 13.36 14.83 -7.86
N LEU A 25 12.19 14.51 -8.44
CA LEU A 25 11.14 13.75 -7.75
C LEU A 25 11.63 12.37 -7.34
N VAL A 26 12.29 11.63 -8.24
CA VAL A 26 12.84 10.30 -7.93
C VAL A 26 13.85 10.39 -6.78
N VAL A 27 14.71 11.40 -6.76
CA VAL A 27 15.67 11.60 -5.67
C VAL A 27 14.96 11.93 -4.35
N VAL A 28 13.94 12.81 -4.37
CA VAL A 28 13.15 13.14 -3.17
C VAL A 28 12.43 11.91 -2.64
N THR A 29 11.79 11.13 -3.49
CA THR A 29 11.12 9.88 -3.10
C THR A 29 12.11 8.84 -2.59
N ALA A 30 13.31 8.73 -3.17
CA ALA A 30 14.31 7.77 -2.70
C ALA A 30 14.96 8.20 -1.37
N ALA A 31 15.13 9.51 -1.15
CA ALA A 31 15.79 10.04 0.05
C ALA A 31 14.83 10.20 1.24
N TYR A 32 13.54 10.46 0.97
CA TYR A 32 12.54 10.79 1.98
C TYR A 32 11.27 9.94 1.90
N GLY A 33 11.27 8.90 1.06
CA GLY A 33 10.24 7.87 1.09
C GLY A 33 10.41 7.06 2.36
N GLU A 34 9.48 7.19 3.29
CA GLU A 34 9.43 6.38 4.50
C GLU A 34 8.38 5.29 4.29
N THR A 35 8.75 4.06 4.61
CA THR A 35 7.78 3.00 4.83
C THR A 35 7.29 3.16 6.25
N GLU A 36 6.10 3.74 6.41
CA GLU A 36 5.43 3.70 7.71
C GLU A 36 5.02 2.25 7.94
N THR A 37 5.76 1.56 8.79
CA THR A 37 5.31 0.29 9.37
C THR A 37 4.11 0.62 10.25
N ILE A 38 2.95 0.03 10.00
CA ILE A 38 1.93 -0.12 11.04
C ILE A 38 2.51 -1.14 12.03
N GLY A 39 3.18 -0.58 13.02
CA GLY A 39 3.91 -1.26 14.09
C GLY A 39 5.44 -1.06 14.03
N PRO A 40 5.96 0.00 14.70
CA PRO A 40 7.25 -0.11 15.38
C PRO A 40 7.25 0.45 16.81
N ASP A 41 6.12 0.97 17.32
CA ASP A 41 5.97 1.51 18.67
C ASP A 41 4.77 0.87 19.39
N ASP A 42 4.87 -0.42 19.71
CA ASP A 42 3.99 -1.18 20.63
C ASP A 42 2.46 -1.19 20.41
N GLU A 43 1.93 -0.49 19.41
CA GLU A 43 0.50 -0.45 19.07
C GLU A 43 0.23 -1.40 17.90
N GLU A 44 0.05 -2.68 18.23
CA GLU A 44 -0.57 -3.64 17.33
C GLU A 44 -1.92 -3.09 16.84
N GLY A 45 -2.11 -3.00 15.52
CA GLY A 45 -3.35 -2.49 14.94
C GLY A 45 -4.50 -3.43 15.28
N GLN A 46 -5.37 -3.03 16.20
CA GLN A 46 -6.52 -3.82 16.61
C GLN A 46 -7.48 -4.00 15.44
N LEU A 47 -7.80 -5.26 15.17
CA LEU A 47 -8.83 -5.67 14.23
C LEU A 47 -10.02 -6.17 15.04
N ASP A 48 -11.19 -5.62 14.78
CA ASP A 48 -12.47 -6.03 15.34
C ASP A 48 -13.51 -5.86 14.23
N GLY A 49 -13.88 -6.96 13.58
CA GLY A 49 -14.68 -6.90 12.37
C GLY A 49 -15.35 -8.22 12.02
N THR A 50 -15.95 -8.24 10.83
CA THR A 50 -16.55 -9.44 10.28
C THR A 50 -15.54 -10.12 9.36
N LEU A 51 -15.49 -11.44 9.40
CA LEU A 51 -14.67 -12.26 8.50
C LEU A 51 -15.60 -13.25 7.79
N SER A 52 -15.49 -13.30 6.46
CA SER A 52 -16.22 -14.25 5.62
C SER A 52 -15.28 -14.83 4.59
N GLY A 53 -15.37 -16.13 4.32
CA GLY A 53 -14.47 -16.79 3.38
C GLY A 53 -14.67 -18.29 3.35
N ASP A 54 -13.78 -18.99 2.67
CA ASP A 54 -13.86 -20.41 2.46
C ASP A 54 -12.63 -21.11 3.06
N PHE A 55 -12.87 -22.29 3.63
CA PHE A 55 -11.79 -23.16 4.04
C PHE A 55 -11.17 -23.86 2.82
N GLY A 56 -9.84 -24.00 2.84
CA GLY A 56 -9.10 -24.69 1.79
C GLY A 56 -9.39 -26.19 1.74
N ASP A 57 -8.95 -26.84 0.66
CA ASP A 57 -9.06 -28.29 0.50
C ASP A 57 -8.29 -29.08 1.59
N ASP A 58 -7.36 -28.43 2.28
CA ASP A 58 -6.57 -28.96 3.39
C ASP A 58 -7.25 -28.81 4.76
N PHE A 59 -8.47 -28.28 4.82
CA PHE A 59 -9.22 -28.15 6.06
C PHE A 59 -9.80 -29.48 6.53
N GLU A 60 -9.38 -29.87 7.72
CA GLU A 60 -9.75 -31.13 8.35
C GLU A 60 -10.39 -30.88 9.71
N ILE A 61 -11.42 -31.67 10.03
CA ILE A 61 -12.04 -31.72 11.36
C ILE A 61 -11.81 -33.13 11.92
N ALA A 62 -11.11 -33.22 13.05
CA ALA A 62 -10.86 -34.45 13.78
C ALA A 62 -12.11 -34.92 14.56
N ASP A 63 -12.12 -36.20 14.94
CA ASP A 63 -13.24 -36.81 15.69
C ASP A 63 -13.52 -36.15 17.05
N ASP A 64 -12.55 -35.44 17.62
CA ASP A 64 -12.68 -34.69 18.87
C ASP A 64 -13.17 -33.25 18.69
N GLY A 65 -13.51 -32.86 17.46
CA GLY A 65 -13.98 -31.53 17.09
C GLY A 65 -12.86 -30.54 16.79
N THR A 66 -11.59 -30.91 16.94
CA THR A 66 -10.45 -30.05 16.55
C THR A 66 -10.44 -29.85 15.05
N ALA A 67 -10.28 -28.61 14.59
CA ALA A 67 -10.28 -28.25 13.18
C ALA A 67 -9.06 -27.41 12.81
N SER A 68 -8.46 -27.65 11.65
CA SER A 68 -7.32 -26.88 11.14
C SER A 68 -7.21 -26.96 9.63
N GLY A 69 -6.70 -25.92 8.98
CA GLY A 69 -6.43 -25.89 7.54
C GLY A 69 -6.24 -24.47 7.02
N GLY A 70 -6.14 -24.34 5.70
CA GLY A 70 -6.13 -23.05 5.02
C GLY A 70 -7.47 -22.34 5.08
N PHE A 71 -7.42 -21.02 5.04
CA PHE A 71 -8.57 -20.13 4.95
C PHE A 71 -8.26 -18.97 4.01
N SER A 72 -9.19 -18.65 3.13
CA SER A 72 -9.13 -17.49 2.22
C SER A 72 -10.44 -16.75 2.29
N GLY A 73 -10.41 -15.44 2.50
CA GLY A 73 -11.63 -14.67 2.68
C GLY A 73 -11.41 -13.16 2.72
N ASP A 74 -12.45 -12.45 3.15
CA ASP A 74 -12.47 -11.01 3.29
C ASP A 74 -12.78 -10.61 4.74
N TYR A 75 -11.93 -9.75 5.29
CA TYR A 75 -12.17 -9.04 6.53
C TYR A 75 -12.83 -7.68 6.24
N VAL A 76 -13.89 -7.36 6.98
CA VAL A 76 -14.66 -6.12 6.84
C VAL A 76 -14.76 -5.39 8.16
N ASN A 77 -14.17 -4.19 8.22
CA ASN A 77 -14.37 -3.22 9.30
C ASN A 77 -14.28 -1.78 8.76
N GLY A 78 -15.29 -1.39 7.98
CA GLY A 78 -15.31 -0.11 7.25
C GLY A 78 -14.38 -0.05 6.03
N VAL A 79 -13.47 -1.02 5.89
CA VAL A 79 -12.67 -1.31 4.71
C VAL A 79 -12.69 -2.82 4.50
N ASP A 80 -12.88 -3.25 3.25
CA ASP A 80 -12.81 -4.65 2.82
C ASP A 80 -11.35 -5.01 2.50
N MET A 81 -10.84 -6.07 3.13
CA MET A 81 -9.47 -6.55 2.95
C MET A 81 -9.45 -8.06 2.74
N PRO A 82 -8.91 -8.58 1.61
CA PRO A 82 -8.66 -9.99 1.44
C PRO A 82 -7.61 -10.45 2.46
N VAL A 83 -7.83 -11.64 3.00
CA VAL A 83 -6.95 -12.33 3.92
C VAL A 83 -6.77 -13.77 3.49
N ASP A 84 -5.55 -14.28 3.65
CA ASP A 84 -5.19 -15.67 3.37
C ASP A 84 -4.31 -16.18 4.51
N GLY A 85 -4.58 -17.38 5.02
CA GLY A 85 -3.82 -17.90 6.14
C GLY A 85 -4.24 -19.28 6.60
N GLN A 86 -3.78 -19.65 7.80
CA GLN A 86 -4.15 -20.89 8.47
C GLN A 86 -5.10 -20.61 9.63
N VAL A 87 -6.01 -21.54 9.85
CA VAL A 87 -6.89 -21.56 11.02
C VAL A 87 -6.59 -22.77 11.91
N THR A 88 -6.84 -22.63 13.21
CA THR A 88 -6.85 -23.75 14.15
C THR A 88 -7.91 -23.49 15.21
N GLY A 89 -8.78 -24.44 15.50
CA GLY A 89 -9.88 -24.24 16.42
C GLY A 89 -10.67 -25.49 16.70
N THR A 90 -11.90 -25.31 17.13
CA THR A 90 -12.88 -26.38 17.35
C THR A 90 -14.18 -26.08 16.63
N VAL A 91 -14.82 -27.12 16.11
CA VAL A 91 -16.17 -27.07 15.53
C VAL A 91 -17.13 -27.82 16.44
N GLU A 92 -18.14 -27.13 16.95
CA GLU A 92 -19.23 -27.71 17.75
C GLU A 92 -20.56 -27.22 17.19
N ASP A 93 -21.46 -28.15 16.82
CA ASP A 93 -22.79 -27.84 16.26
C ASP A 93 -22.77 -26.86 15.06
N GLY A 94 -21.74 -26.93 14.21
CA GLY A 94 -21.57 -26.04 13.05
C GLY A 94 -21.03 -24.65 13.38
N VAL A 95 -20.67 -24.41 14.64
CA VAL A 95 -20.00 -23.19 15.08
C VAL A 95 -18.50 -23.45 15.17
N PHE A 96 -17.71 -22.63 14.48
CA PHE A 96 -16.26 -22.62 14.58
C PHE A 96 -15.82 -21.58 15.61
N THR A 97 -14.93 -21.98 16.52
CA THR A 97 -14.20 -21.07 17.41
C THR A 97 -12.73 -21.42 17.34
N GLY A 98 -11.86 -20.47 17.01
CA GLY A 98 -10.45 -20.75 16.81
C GLY A 98 -9.60 -19.52 16.62
N THR A 99 -8.34 -19.73 16.25
CA THR A 99 -7.39 -18.69 15.88
C THR A 99 -7.13 -18.70 14.38
N PHE A 100 -6.89 -17.52 13.82
CA PHE A 100 -6.39 -17.32 12.47
C PHE A 100 -5.02 -16.69 12.53
N GLU A 101 -4.11 -17.20 11.70
CA GLU A 101 -2.81 -16.60 11.43
C GLU A 101 -2.65 -16.50 9.90
N GLY A 102 -2.56 -15.28 9.39
CA GLY A 102 -2.54 -15.07 7.95
C GLY A 102 -1.87 -13.77 7.54
N SER A 103 -2.03 -13.44 6.27
CA SER A 103 -1.51 -12.23 5.66
C SER A 103 -2.64 -11.40 5.06
N ILE A 104 -2.43 -10.08 5.04
CA ILE A 104 -3.31 -9.08 4.43
C ILE A 104 -2.49 -8.36 3.36
N SER A 105 -3.05 -8.18 2.15
CA SER A 105 -2.29 -7.71 0.99
C SER A 105 -2.98 -6.57 0.22
N VAL A 106 -3.29 -5.45 0.89
CA VAL A 106 -3.88 -4.25 0.22
C VAL A 106 -3.14 -2.96 0.58
N ALA A 107 -3.74 -2.12 1.42
CA ALA A 107 -3.16 -0.84 1.83
C ALA A 107 -2.01 -1.05 2.83
N ILE A 108 -2.07 -2.19 3.52
CA ILE A 108 -1.10 -2.69 4.47
C ILE A 108 -0.71 -4.07 3.95
N GLU A 109 0.57 -4.29 3.69
CA GLU A 109 1.10 -5.62 3.42
C GLU A 109 1.67 -6.15 4.74
N GLY A 110 1.05 -7.20 5.28
CA GLY A 110 1.32 -7.57 6.66
C GLY A 110 0.78 -8.92 7.06
N ASN A 111 1.09 -9.30 8.30
CA ASN A 111 0.56 -10.50 8.94
C ASN A 111 -0.51 -10.11 9.96
N THR A 112 -1.46 -11.01 10.17
CA THR A 112 -2.51 -10.85 11.17
C THR A 112 -2.69 -12.12 11.98
N THR A 113 -2.99 -11.94 13.26
CA THR A 113 -3.26 -13.02 14.21
C THR A 113 -4.45 -12.66 15.07
N GLY A 114 -5.40 -13.56 15.26
CA GLY A 114 -6.59 -13.26 16.05
C GLY A 114 -7.54 -14.43 16.26
N GLU A 115 -8.59 -14.18 17.03
CA GLU A 115 -9.66 -15.14 17.31
C GLU A 115 -10.80 -14.98 16.31
N MET A 116 -11.29 -16.12 15.83
CA MET A 116 -12.46 -16.26 14.96
C MET A 116 -13.59 -16.92 15.74
N ASN A 117 -14.81 -16.41 15.57
CA ASN A 117 -16.03 -17.08 16.05
C ASN A 117 -17.14 -16.90 15.00
N GLY A 118 -17.72 -18.00 14.53
CA GLY A 118 -18.73 -17.94 13.47
C GLY A 118 -19.33 -19.28 13.12
N THR A 119 -20.17 -19.28 12.10
CA THR A 119 -20.83 -20.50 11.59
C THR A 119 -20.14 -20.99 10.34
N ILE A 120 -20.05 -22.31 10.19
CA ILE A 120 -19.64 -22.98 8.96
C ILE A 120 -20.90 -23.49 8.25
N ASP A 121 -21.11 -23.08 7.00
CA ASP A 121 -22.18 -23.57 6.13
C ASP A 121 -21.59 -23.92 4.75
N ASP A 122 -21.76 -25.18 4.34
CA ASP A 122 -21.26 -25.71 3.05
C ASP A 122 -19.76 -25.42 2.76
N GLY A 123 -18.92 -25.42 3.80
CA GLY A 123 -17.47 -25.14 3.69
C GLY A 123 -17.10 -23.66 3.73
N SER A 124 -18.10 -22.77 3.79
CA SER A 124 -17.91 -21.33 3.95
C SER A 124 -18.05 -20.93 5.42
N PHE A 125 -17.21 -20.01 5.88
CA PHE A 125 -17.26 -19.39 7.21
C PHE A 125 -17.86 -17.99 7.11
N ASN A 126 -18.69 -17.66 8.09
CA ASN A 126 -19.11 -16.28 8.33
C ASN A 126 -19.17 -16.00 9.84
N GLY A 127 -18.44 -14.99 10.29
CA GLY A 127 -18.34 -14.70 11.72
C GLY A 127 -17.61 -13.42 12.07
N THR A 128 -17.27 -13.31 13.35
CA THR A 128 -16.46 -12.22 13.90
C THR A 128 -15.00 -12.59 13.95
N TYR A 129 -14.14 -11.61 13.71
CA TYR A 129 -12.69 -11.72 13.89
C TYR A 129 -12.21 -10.59 14.79
N VAL A 130 -11.51 -10.96 15.87
CA VAL A 130 -10.86 -10.02 16.79
C VAL A 130 -9.40 -10.39 16.88
N GLY A 131 -8.53 -9.50 16.44
CA GLY A 131 -7.11 -9.79 16.31
C GLY A 131 -6.25 -8.57 16.20
N THR A 132 -5.03 -8.80 15.76
CA THR A 132 -4.08 -7.73 15.49
C THR A 132 -3.47 -7.90 14.11
N ALA A 133 -3.11 -6.78 13.48
CA ALA A 133 -2.34 -6.77 12.25
C ALA A 133 -1.04 -5.99 12.44
N ARG A 134 0.01 -6.49 11.79
CA ARG A 134 1.31 -5.85 11.65
C ARG A 134 1.67 -5.83 10.19
N GLY A 135 1.99 -4.67 9.64
CA GLY A 135 2.36 -4.60 8.24
C GLY A 135 2.95 -3.27 7.85
N GLU A 136 3.47 -3.19 6.64
CA GLU A 136 4.03 -1.97 6.09
C GLU A 136 2.97 -1.29 5.23
N THR A 137 2.72 0.00 5.48
CA THR A 137 1.97 0.80 4.51
C THR A 137 2.89 1.19 3.37
N ARG A 138 2.30 1.32 2.18
CA ARG A 138 3.05 1.78 1.00
C ARG A 138 3.56 3.20 1.22
N THR A 139 4.83 3.40 0.83
CA THR A 139 5.67 4.59 0.97
C THR A 139 4.89 5.89 1.18
N THR A 140 4.89 6.39 2.40
CA THR A 140 4.46 7.75 2.71
C THR A 140 5.66 8.69 2.54
N LEU A 141 5.39 9.94 2.23
CA LEU A 141 6.45 10.95 2.15
C LEU A 141 6.61 11.54 3.56
N SER A 142 7.82 11.49 4.11
CA SER A 142 8.09 12.06 5.44
C SER A 142 7.75 13.55 5.48
N ALA A 143 7.58 14.12 6.68
CA ALA A 143 7.35 15.57 6.83
C ALA A 143 8.48 16.39 6.17
N ASP A 144 9.72 15.93 6.31
CA ASP A 144 10.90 16.52 5.67
C ASP A 144 10.88 16.30 4.14
N GLY A 145 10.40 15.15 3.68
CA GLY A 145 10.15 14.87 2.26
C GLY A 145 9.10 15.80 1.65
N GLY A 146 8.04 16.13 2.41
CA GLY A 146 7.04 17.12 2.01
C GLY A 146 7.64 18.52 1.82
N LEU A 147 8.52 18.95 2.72
CA LEU A 147 9.26 20.21 2.58
C LEU A 147 10.23 20.17 1.40
N ALA A 148 10.95 19.05 1.19
CA ALA A 148 11.84 18.87 0.05
C ALA A 148 11.07 18.91 -1.29
N LEU A 149 9.88 18.33 -1.35
CA LEU A 149 9.00 18.39 -2.52
C LEU A 149 8.55 19.82 -2.81
N ILE A 150 8.12 20.57 -1.80
CA ILE A 150 7.76 21.99 -1.95
C ILE A 150 8.98 22.78 -2.45
N GLY A 151 10.15 22.55 -1.87
CA GLY A 151 11.41 23.17 -2.30
C GLY A 151 11.72 22.88 -3.77
N LEU A 152 11.57 21.63 -4.22
CA LEU A 152 11.75 21.21 -5.61
C LEU A 152 10.77 21.94 -6.54
N ILE A 153 9.49 22.03 -6.17
CA ILE A 153 8.46 22.73 -6.94
C ILE A 153 8.80 24.21 -7.08
N VAL A 154 9.15 24.88 -5.98
CA VAL A 154 9.52 26.30 -5.99
C VAL A 154 10.76 26.53 -6.87
N ALA A 155 11.78 25.68 -6.74
CA ALA A 155 12.98 25.75 -7.57
C ALA A 155 12.63 25.60 -9.06
N TYR A 156 11.73 24.67 -9.40
CA TYR A 156 11.28 24.46 -10.78
C TYR A 156 10.50 25.65 -11.34
N ILE A 157 9.57 26.22 -10.56
CA ILE A 157 8.79 27.40 -10.94
C ILE A 157 9.69 28.61 -11.23
N VAL A 158 10.78 28.77 -10.48
CA VAL A 158 11.77 29.84 -10.69
C VAL A 158 12.72 29.53 -11.84
N PHE A 159 13.09 28.26 -12.02
CA PHE A 159 13.99 27.80 -13.08
C PHE A 159 13.42 28.03 -14.48
N LEU A 160 12.12 27.76 -14.69
CA LEU A 160 11.48 27.93 -15.99
C LEU A 160 11.58 29.35 -16.58
N PRO A 161 11.18 30.43 -15.86
CA PRO A 161 11.32 31.78 -16.37
C PRO A 161 12.79 32.21 -16.51
N LEU A 162 13.70 31.71 -15.66
CA LEU A 162 15.14 31.95 -15.81
C LEU A 162 15.67 31.34 -17.11
N MET A 163 15.33 30.09 -17.40
CA MET A 163 15.73 29.42 -18.64
C MET A 163 15.08 30.10 -19.85
N GLY A 164 13.81 30.52 -19.76
CA GLY A 164 13.16 31.32 -20.78
C GLY A 164 13.90 32.63 -21.05
N TYR A 165 14.30 33.34 -20.00
CA TYR A 165 15.09 34.57 -20.11
C TYR A 165 16.48 34.33 -20.75
N VAL A 166 17.16 33.25 -20.35
CA VAL A 166 18.45 32.87 -20.93
C VAL A 166 18.30 32.55 -22.43
N VAL A 167 17.28 31.78 -22.81
CA VAL A 167 17.00 31.46 -24.22
C VAL A 167 16.64 32.71 -25.03
N GLU A 168 15.94 33.69 -24.45
CA GLU A 168 15.64 34.96 -25.11
C GLU A 168 16.89 35.80 -25.36
N ASN A 169 17.86 35.77 -24.42
CA ASN A 169 19.11 36.52 -24.51
C ASN A 169 20.22 35.80 -25.29
N TYR A 170 20.04 34.52 -25.64
CA TYR A 170 20.95 33.86 -26.58
C TYR A 170 20.62 34.35 -27.98
N ASP A 171 21.51 35.18 -28.53
CA ASP A 171 21.40 35.63 -29.91
C ASP A 171 21.61 34.42 -30.81
N PHE A 172 20.52 33.96 -31.44
CA PHE A 172 20.59 32.93 -32.47
C PHE A 172 20.94 33.62 -33.80
N GLU A 173 22.12 34.26 -33.85
CA GLU A 173 22.68 34.76 -35.11
C GLU A 173 23.07 33.55 -35.99
N GLU A 174 22.30 33.38 -37.08
CA GLU A 174 22.49 32.58 -38.31
C GLU A 174 23.19 31.20 -38.21
#